data_AF-A0A7J4GE39-F1
#
_entry.id   AF-A0A7J4GE39-F1
#
_cell.length_a   1.000
_cell.length_b   1.000
_cell.length_c   1.000
_cell.angle_alpha   90.00
_cell.angle_beta   90.00
_cell.angle_gamma   90.00
#
_symmetry.space_group_name_H-M   'P 1'
#
loop_
_entity.id
_entity.type
_entity.pdbx_description
1 polymer ?
#
loop_
_entity_poly.entity_id
_entity_poly.type
_entity_poly.pdbx_seq_one_letter_code
_entity_poly.pdbx_strand_id
1 'polypeptide(L)' 'MDYDDLTVAELKDLLRAASLPVSGKKAELIVRLTEAGDDSPAEEAAEADLDEAIDDVDADIDEAVGS' A
#
# COMPACT_ATOMS: atom_id res chain seq x y z
N MET A 1 -17.64 3.30 10.05
CA MET A 1 -17.02 4.14 9.00
C MET A 1 -17.22 3.39 7.69
N ASP A 2 -17.93 3.96 6.73
CA ASP A 2 -18.26 3.26 5.48
C ASP A 2 -17.16 3.50 4.43
N TYR A 3 -16.21 2.58 4.35
CA TYR A 3 -15.11 2.64 3.39
C TYR A 3 -15.53 2.20 1.96
N ASP A 4 -16.75 1.68 1.80
CA ASP A 4 -17.29 1.23 0.51
C ASP A 4 -17.50 2.38 -0.49
N ASP A 5 -17.76 3.59 -0.01
CA ASP A 5 -17.91 4.79 -0.84
C ASP A 5 -16.57 5.38 -1.30
N LEU A 6 -15.46 4.98 -0.69
CA LEU A 6 -14.13 5.47 -1.07
C LEU A 6 -13.60 4.76 -2.33
N THR A 7 -12.75 5.47 -3.06
CA THR A 7 -12.04 4.89 -4.20
C THR A 7 -10.92 3.98 -3.75
N VAL A 8 -10.49 3.05 -4.61
CA VAL A 8 -9.33 2.19 -4.36
C VAL A 8 -8.07 3.03 -4.07
N ALA A 9 -7.94 4.22 -4.66
CA ALA A 9 -6.83 5.12 -4.39
C ALA A 9 -6.86 5.64 -2.95
N GLU A 10 -8.01 6.14 -2.49
CA GLU A 10 -8.17 6.64 -1.12
C GLU A 10 -8.01 5.53 -0.07
N LEU A 11 -8.56 4.34 -0.32
CA LEU A 11 -8.39 3.18 0.56
C LEU A 11 -6.91 2.78 0.67
N LYS A 12 -6.17 2.83 -0.44
CA LYS A 12 -4.73 2.56 -0.42
C LYS A 12 -3.95 3.63 0.32
N ASP A 13 -4.34 4.89 0.21
CA ASP A 13 -3.68 5.99 0.92
C ASP A 13 -3.85 5.84 2.43
N LEU A 14 -5.07 5.53 2.90
CA LEU A 14 -5.36 5.25 4.30
C LEU A 14 -4.57 4.04 4.83
N LEU A 15 -4.50 2.96 4.06
CA LEU A 15 -3.71 1.78 4.42
C LEU A 15 -2.21 2.08 4.45
N ARG A 16 -1.67 2.89 3.53
CA ARG A 16 -0.28 3.37 3.57
C ARG A 16 -0.02 4.23 4.80
N ALA A 17 -0.91 5.15 5.11
CA ALA A 17 -0.81 6.00 6.29
C ALA A 17 -0.83 5.18 7.60
N ALA A 18 -1.59 4.08 7.60
CA ALA A 18 -1.65 3.11 8.69
C ALA A 18 -0.57 2.01 8.60
N SER A 19 0.37 2.09 7.65
CA SER A 19 1.43 1.10 7.40
C SER A 19 0.94 -0.34 7.19
N LEU A 20 -0.28 -0.48 6.66
CA LEU A 20 -0.95 -1.74 6.35
C LEU A 20 -0.77 -2.09 4.85
N PRO A 21 -0.81 -3.38 4.49
CA PRO A 21 -0.65 -3.79 3.10
C PRO A 21 -1.77 -3.25 2.20
N VAL A 22 -1.35 -2.52 1.16
CA VAL A 22 -2.22 -2.00 0.07
C VAL A 22 -2.46 -3.00 -1.07
N SER A 23 -1.99 -4.22 -0.86
CA SER A 23 -2.10 -5.35 -1.76
C SER A 23 -3.48 -6.00 -1.60
N GLY A 24 -4.17 -6.28 -2.71
CA GLY A 24 -5.46 -6.98 -2.71
C GLY A 24 -6.57 -6.24 -3.45
N LYS A 25 -7.79 -6.79 -3.36
CA LYS A 25 -9.00 -6.22 -3.97
C LYS A 25 -9.61 -5.12 -3.09
N LYS A 26 -10.44 -4.24 -3.66
CA LYS A 26 -11.14 -3.17 -2.94
C LYS A 26 -11.78 -3.66 -1.63
N ALA A 27 -12.49 -4.80 -1.68
CA ALA A 27 -13.14 -5.40 -0.51
C ALA A 27 -12.13 -5.75 0.61
N GLU A 28 -10.96 -6.26 0.28
CA GLU A 28 -9.93 -6.58 1.28
C GLU A 28 -9.30 -5.32 1.88
N LEU A 29 -9.15 -4.25 1.08
CA LEU A 29 -8.68 -2.96 1.59
C LEU A 29 -9.68 -2.36 2.59
N ILE A 30 -10.99 -2.49 2.31
CA ILE A 30 -12.07 -2.03 3.18
C ILE A 30 -12.11 -2.83 4.49
N VAL A 31 -12.09 -4.16 4.40
CA VAL A 31 -12.08 -5.04 5.57
C VAL A 31 -10.90 -4.70 6.46
N ARG A 32 -9.70 -4.57 5.90
CA ARG A 32 -8.50 -4.21 6.65
C ARG A 32 -8.58 -2.84 7.33
N LEU A 33 -9.14 -1.82 6.67
CA LEU A 33 -9.37 -0.50 7.27
C LEU A 33 -10.47 -0.52 8.34
N THR A 34 -11.45 -1.40 8.18
CA THR A 34 -12.55 -1.59 9.14
C THR A 34 -12.01 -2.27 10.38
N GLU A 35 -11.29 -3.38 10.23
CA GLU A 35 -10.66 -4.09 11.34
C GLU A 35 -9.60 -3.24 12.05
N ALA A 36 -8.79 -2.46 11.32
CA ALA A 36 -7.79 -1.57 11.92
C ALA A 36 -8.41 -0.33 12.61
N GLY A 37 -9.57 0.14 12.14
CA GLY A 37 -10.26 1.31 12.70
C GLY A 37 -11.29 0.97 13.78
N ASP A 38 -11.77 -0.27 13.81
CA ASP A 38 -12.75 -0.82 14.76
C ASP A 38 -12.06 -1.64 15.86
N ASP A 39 -10.85 -1.24 16.28
CA ASP A 39 -10.07 -1.86 17.34
C ASP A 39 -10.79 -1.76 18.69
N SER A 40 -11.73 -2.68 18.91
CA SER A 40 -11.83 -3.38 20.18
C SER A 40 -10.73 -4.46 20.13
N PRO A 41 -9.72 -4.42 21.00
CA PRO A 41 -8.47 -5.14 20.81
C PRO A 41 -8.71 -6.64 20.92
N ALA A 42 -8.44 -7.37 19.85
CA ALA A 42 -8.33 -8.83 19.89
C ALA A 42 -7.24 -9.27 18.91
N GLU A 43 -6.00 -9.17 19.40
CA GLU A 43 -4.88 -10.09 19.20
C GLU A 43 -4.55 -10.58 17.77
N GLU A 44 -3.41 -10.06 17.30
CA GLU A 44 -2.31 -10.82 16.68
C GLU A 44 -2.54 -11.56 15.35
N ALA A 45 -2.06 -10.92 14.28
CA ALA A 45 -1.05 -11.53 13.40
C ALA A 45 -0.27 -10.44 12.64
N ALA A 46 0.97 -10.19 13.08
CA ALA A 46 2.06 -9.82 12.18
C ALA A 46 2.17 -10.90 11.07
N GLU A 47 2.64 -10.62 9.86
CA GLU A 47 4.06 -10.65 9.48
C GLU A 47 4.08 -10.23 7.99
N ALA A 48 4.76 -9.15 7.63
CA ALA A 48 6.15 -9.12 7.16
C ALA A 48 6.26 -9.16 5.63
N ASP A 49 7.06 -8.22 5.14
CA ASP A 49 7.86 -8.29 3.92
C ASP A 49 7.16 -8.16 2.56
N LEU A 50 7.31 -6.98 1.95
CA LEU A 50 7.79 -6.77 0.58
C LEU A 50 8.27 -5.31 0.51
N ASP A 51 9.27 -5.02 1.34
CA ASP A 51 10.33 -4.10 0.98
C ASP A 51 11.10 -4.76 -0.19
N GLU A 52 11.70 -3.98 -1.09
CA GLU A 52 12.53 -4.44 -2.22
C GLU A 52 11.85 -4.64 -3.59
N ALA A 53 11.39 -3.53 -4.16
CA ALA A 53 11.51 -3.30 -5.61
C ALA A 53 11.84 -1.82 -5.86
N ILE A 54 12.93 -1.36 -5.26
CA ILE A 54 13.65 -0.15 -5.68
C ILE A 54 14.98 -0.63 -6.24
N ASP A 55 14.95 -1.23 -7.42
CA ASP A 55 16.17 -1.54 -8.17
C ASP A 55 15.87 -1.29 -9.65
N ASP A 56 16.66 -0.39 -10.25
CA ASP A 56 16.87 -0.26 -11.70
C ASP A 56 15.93 0.63 -12.56
N VAL A 57 15.91 1.96 -12.35
CA VAL A 57 15.72 2.91 -13.48
C VAL A 57 16.43 4.27 -13.30
N ASP A 58 17.64 4.29 -12.74
CA ASP A 58 18.46 5.52 -12.77
C ASP A 58 19.93 5.21 -13.11
N ALA A 59 20.14 4.52 -14.24
CA ALA A 59 21.45 4.38 -14.86
C ALA A 59 21.33 4.38 -16.40
N ASP A 60 21.96 5.39 -17.00
CA ASP A 60 22.35 5.51 -18.42
C ASP A 60 21.19 5.67 -19.44
N ILE A 61 21.11 6.70 -20.29
CA ILE A 61 22.16 7.22 -21.18
C ILE A 61 21.84 8.70 -21.52
N ASP A 62 22.62 9.63 -20.96
CA ASP A 62 22.92 10.93 -21.59
C ASP A 62 24.41 10.92 -21.93
N GLU A 63 24.78 10.42 -23.12
CA GLU A 63 25.98 10.91 -23.80
C GLU A 63 26.06 10.47 -25.27
N ALA A 64 26.41 11.45 -26.12
CA ALA A 64 27.04 11.32 -27.44
C ALA A 64 26.18 10.89 -28.66
N VAL A 65 25.51 11.88 -29.27
CA VAL A 65 25.67 12.06 -30.73
C VAL A 65 26.26 13.44 -31.02
N GLY A 66 27.58 13.52 -30.78
CA GLY A 66 28.39 14.69 -31.09
C GLY A 66 29.64 14.26 -31.84
N SER A 67 29.52 14.05 -33.16
CA SER A 67 30.34 14.65 -34.23
C SER A 67 30.21 13.90 -35.54
#